data_AF-A0A924DBI2-F1
#
_entry.id   AF-A0A924DBI2-F1
#
_cell.length_a   1.000
_cell.length_b   1.000
_cell.length_c   1.000
_cell.angle_alpha   90.00
_cell.angle_beta   90.00
_cell.angle_gamma   90.00
#
_symmetry.space_group_name_H-M   'P 1'
#
loop_
_entity.id
_entity.type
_entity.pdbx_description
1 polymer ?
#
loop_
_entity_poly.entity_id
_entity_poly.type
_entity_poly.pdbx_seq_one_letter_code
_entity_poly.pdbx_strand_id
1 'polypeptide(L)' 'DKRLSEIALRYTLSMPVTAAVPPGDLRLFRWALEFAERYTPITPEEKAELLQEAKGLEPIFKAA' A
#
# COMPACT_ATOMS: atom_id res chain seq x y z
N ASP A 1 10.56 2.44 0.01
CA ASP A 1 10.35 3.41 1.10
C ASP A 1 9.37 2.80 2.09
N LYS A 2 9.74 2.66 3.37
CA LYS A 2 8.90 1.99 4.38
C LYS A 2 7.68 2.83 4.77
N ARG A 3 7.79 4.17 4.81
CA ARG A 3 6.68 5.07 5.14
C ARG A 3 5.62 5.03 4.04
N LEU A 4 6.05 5.10 2.79
CA LEU A 4 5.12 4.99 1.65
C LEU A 4 4.43 3.60 1.62
N SER A 5 5.13 2.52 1.99
CA SER A 5 4.54 1.19 2.10
C SER A 5 3.45 1.10 3.18
N GLU A 6 3.59 1.82 4.30
CA GLU A 6 2.57 1.87 5.35
C GLU A 6 1.30 2.58 4.88
N ILE A 7 1.44 3.68 4.13
CA ILE A 7 0.32 4.35 3.46
C ILE A 7 -0.32 3.42 2.43
N ALA A 8 0.48 2.75 1.60
CA ALA A 8 0.00 1.83 0.56
C ALA A 8 -0.80 0.67 1.16
N LEU A 9 -0.35 0.07 2.27
CA LEU A 9 -1.09 -1.00 2.93
C LEU A 9 -2.47 -0.53 3.41
N ARG A 10 -2.54 0.64 4.05
CA ARG A 10 -3.81 1.21 4.52
C ARG A 10 -4.74 1.57 3.37
N TYR A 11 -4.20 2.09 2.27
CA TYR A 11 -4.95 2.27 1.02
C TYR A 11 -5.53 0.94 0.54
N THR A 12 -4.71 -0.09 0.40
CA THR A 12 -5.15 -1.41 -0.09
C THR A 12 -6.24 -2.01 0.80
N LEU A 13 -6.12 -1.91 2.12
CA LEU A 13 -7.15 -2.40 3.07
C LEU A 13 -8.45 -1.57 3.06
N SER A 14 -8.43 -0.34 2.53
CA SER A 14 -9.65 0.47 2.35
C SER A 14 -10.47 0.08 1.11
N MET A 15 -9.92 -0.76 0.25
CA MET A 15 -10.55 -1.24 -0.97
C MET A 15 -11.23 -2.61 -0.74
N PRO A 16 -12.23 -3.00 -1.54
CA PRO A 16 -12.87 -4.31 -1.44
C PRO A 16 -11.96 -5.41 -2.02
N VAL A 17 -10.87 -5.73 -1.32
CA VAL A 17 -9.87 -6.73 -1.73
C VAL A 17 -9.89 -7.96 -0.83
N THR A 18 -9.51 -9.12 -1.38
CA THR A 18 -9.39 -10.37 -0.61
C THR A 18 -8.02 -10.51 0.07
N ALA A 19 -6.97 -9.90 -0.50
CA ALA A 19 -5.62 -9.96 0.02
C ALA A 19 -4.91 -8.62 -0.21
N ALA A 20 -4.11 -8.19 0.78
CA ALA A 20 -3.36 -6.92 0.72
C ALA A 20 -1.84 -7.10 0.62
N VAL A 21 -1.32 -8.25 1.07
CA VAL A 21 0.13 -8.53 1.11
C VAL A 21 0.45 -9.69 0.17
N PRO A 22 1.35 -9.53 -0.81
CA PRO A 22 1.73 -10.60 -1.71
C PRO A 22 2.71 -11.59 -1.05
N PRO A 23 2.71 -12.87 -1.44
CA PRO A 23 3.65 -13.87 -0.92
C PRO A 23 5.09 -13.73 -1.46
N GLY A 24 5.30 -12.89 -2.48
CA GLY A 24 6.57 -12.80 -3.23
C GLY A 24 7.73 -12.08 -2.51
N ASP A 25 7.47 -11.40 -1.39
CA ASP A 25 8.50 -10.74 -0.59
C ASP A 25 8.17 -10.78 0.91
N LEU A 26 8.91 -11.59 1.67
CA LEU A 26 8.72 -11.77 3.11
C LEU A 26 8.83 -10.46 3.91
N ARG A 27 9.58 -9.46 3.42
CA ARG A 27 9.73 -8.18 4.11
C ARG A 27 8.41 -7.45 4.24
N LEU A 28 7.56 -7.54 3.22
CA LEU A 28 6.24 -6.91 3.20
C LEU A 28 5.31 -7.52 4.24
N PHE A 29 5.37 -8.84 4.44
CA PHE A 29 4.61 -9.50 5.51
C PHE A 29 5.03 -9.03 6.90
N ARG A 30 6.33 -8.95 7.17
CA ARG A 30 6.84 -8.46 8.46
C ARG A 30 6.44 -7.00 8.71
N TRP A 31 6.53 -6.15 7.69
CA TRP A 31 6.09 -4.76 7.79
C TRP A 31 4.59 -4.65 8.00
N ALA A 32 3.79 -5.47 7.33
CA ALA A 32 2.34 -5.47 7.54
C ALA A 32 1.96 -5.81 8.99
N LEU A 33 2.66 -6.76 9.62
CA LEU A 33 2.49 -7.05 11.05
C LEU A 33 2.83 -5.84 11.93
N GLU A 34 3.94 -5.17 11.65
CA GLU A 34 4.36 -3.97 12.38
C GLU A 34 3.38 -2.80 12.19
N PHE A 35 2.85 -2.60 10.99
CA PHE A 35 1.89 -1.54 10.67
C PHE A 35 0.53 -1.80 11.32
N ALA A 36 0.12 -3.07 11.42
CA ALA A 36 -1.15 -3.47 12.01
C ALA A 36 -1.29 -3.04 13.48
N GLU A 37 -0.18 -2.99 14.24
CA GLU A 37 -0.19 -2.56 15.65
C GLU A 37 -0.66 -1.11 15.85
N ARG A 38 -0.56 -0.28 14.81
CA ARG A 38 -0.90 1.15 14.84
C ARG A 38 -1.83 1.56 13.70
N TYR A 39 -2.62 0.61 13.22
CA TYR A 39 -3.51 0.84 12.08
C TYR A 39 -4.50 1.97 12.35
N THR A 40 -4.57 2.90 11.41
CA THR A 40 -5.61 3.92 11.31
C THR A 40 -6.20 3.88 9.90
N PRO A 41 -7.47 4.26 9.68
CA PRO A 41 -7.97 4.47 8.33
C PRO A 41 -7.10 5.48 7.57
N ILE A 42 -6.89 5.25 6.27
CA ILE A 42 -6.15 6.19 5.42
C ILE A 42 -6.88 7.54 5.33
N THR A 43 -6.14 8.65 5.42
CA THR A 43 -6.73 9.99 5.26
C THR A 43 -6.78 10.42 3.78
N PRO A 44 -7.61 11.42 3.42
CA PRO A 44 -7.64 11.98 2.07
C PRO A 44 -6.27 12.49 1.60
N GLU A 45 -5.49 13.09 2.49
CA GLU A 45 -4.16 13.66 2.21
C GLU A 45 -3.15 12.56 1.89
N GLU A 46 -3.13 11.49 2.68
CA GLU A 46 -2.24 10.34 2.46
C GLU A 46 -2.60 9.60 1.17
N LYS A 47 -3.90 9.51 0.84
CA LYS A 47 -4.34 8.96 -0.44
C LYS A 47 -3.86 9.84 -1.60
N ALA A 48 -3.97 11.16 -1.48
CA ALA A 48 -3.48 12.09 -2.51
C ALA A 48 -1.97 11.97 -2.71
N GLU A 49 -1.21 11.86 -1.62
CA GLU A 49 0.23 11.62 -1.63
C GLU A 49 0.58 10.31 -2.37
N LEU A 50 -0.05 9.19 -1.98
CA LEU A 50 0.18 7.89 -2.59
C LEU A 50 -0.10 7.91 -4.10
N LEU A 51 -1.20 8.54 -4.52
CA LEU A 51 -1.55 8.65 -5.94
C LEU A 51 -0.58 9.54 -6.71
N GLN A 52 0.01 10.55 -6.06
CA GLN A 52 1.01 11.40 -6.70
C GLN A 52 2.32 10.64 -6.94
N GLU A 53 2.77 9.85 -5.97
CA GLU A 53 3.94 8.96 -6.12
C GLU A 53 3.71 7.91 -7.22
N ALA A 54 2.49 7.35 -7.29
CA ALA A 54 2.16 6.31 -8.27
C ALA A 54 2.24 6.78 -9.73
N LYS A 55 2.03 8.07 -10.02
CA LYS A 55 2.09 8.62 -11.38
C LYS A 55 3.46 8.46 -12.06
N GLY A 56 4.54 8.36 -11.27
CA GLY A 56 5.91 8.21 -11.79
C GLY A 56 6.32 6.76 -12.04
N LEU A 57 5.46 5.79 -11.73
CA LEU A 57 5.78 4.36 -11.82
C LEU A 57 5.32 3.76 -13.14
N GLU A 58 6.17 2.95 -13.78
CA GLU A 58 5.80 2.13 -14.93
C GLU A 58 5.07 0.85 -14.45
N PRO A 59 3.79 0.64 -14.82
CA PRO A 59 3.08 -0.58 -14.46
C PRO A 59 3.66 -1.82 -15.16
N ILE A 60 3.77 -2.92 -14.42
CA ILE A 60 4.15 -4.24 -14.99
C ILE A 60 3.09 -4.69 -15.99
N PHE A 61 1.80 -4.46 -15.69
CA PHE A 61 0.68 -4.74 -16.58
C PHE A 61 0.18 -3.44 -17.19
N LYS A 62 0.29 -3.30 -18.51
CA LYS A 62 -0.18 -2.13 -19.25
C LYS A 62 -1.62 -2.36 -19.72
N ALA A 63 -2.43 -1.29 -19.75
CA ALA A 63 -3.72 -1.35 -20.40
C ALA A 63 -3.53 -1.66 -21.90
N ALA A 64 -4.40 -2.51 -22.44
CA ALA A 64 -4.40 -2.86 -23.86
C ALA A 64 -4.81 -1.67 -24.73
#